data_AF-A0A4U0S455-F1
#
_entry.id   AF-A0A4U0S455-F1
#
_cell.length_a   1.000
_cell.length_b   1.000
_cell.length_c   1.000
_cell.angle_alpha   90.00
_cell.angle_beta   90.00
_cell.angle_gamma   90.00
#
_symmetry.space_group_name_H-M   'P 1'
#
loop_
_entity.id
_entity.type
_entity.pdbx_description
1 polymer ?
#
loop_
_entity_poly.entity_id
_entity_poly.type
_entity_poly.pdbx_seq_one_letter_code
_entity_poly.pdbx_strand_id
1 'polypeptide(L)'
;MIQALRTALALALLASFYVLVILVGLFDVALLLLALWAQVNGGSGSTNSAGSTFMVIVGSVPLLYAIGHGLTAVSRPTPVGEHTARVTRRTAPELWQTVTEVAGRVGVSPPDLLLLTAEANAAVSEEGWLLGLLPGERRLYLGLPLTMTLTRAQLRAVLAHEFGHYAGRHTRFGGVAYRVASAMEITFERLRPVPGRHGGISLGYLLAVPLRPYRWLFHRLTFAVRRRQELEADDTAAGITGREVTALALRTALGTDIAWRRFSQEWLEPAEDAALRPDNPFLAFRSLLEEADTDVLRIPAARFGEKPGRYDSHPPLAVRLARLAALDTDSARDDGTAAAALLPADLGRIVRRVRGLPPGARSLPWQEWAEQAAGRPAQERAAALLRAARRTTEGGQPTLGTVLELLGDGHAGPLAREFGEEPEGDGDLHGALRALVGQHLVGAGRAHWRPAWGGESELECPGLTGRALDELVRDALATPAGLAPLRARLAALGVDLGRPVPAGGPEPEPGSREPASVGITPVSDEEAAAEKRKYLYLTVAVAAVALVLIVVGALSSSGGGSPALPPGIRCTYGADGNSCLNRAYPPTWNPYPGPGYGLPTPYPIVPRPTFSLDIGSLLKPVSARPRG
;
A
#
# COMPACT_ATOMS: atom_id res chain seq x y z
N MET A 1 20.51 34.02 11.98
CA MET A 1 21.49 32.95 12.29
C MET A 1 20.91 31.53 12.10
N ILE A 2 19.84 31.15 12.82
CA ILE A 2 19.26 29.79 12.74
C ILE A 2 18.74 29.42 11.33
N GLN A 3 18.22 30.39 10.57
CA GLN A 3 17.73 30.20 9.19
C GLN A 3 18.84 29.84 8.20
N ALA A 4 19.96 30.56 8.25
CA ALA A 4 21.12 30.32 7.39
C ALA A 4 21.74 28.93 7.66
N LEU A 5 21.76 28.52 8.93
CA LEU A 5 22.27 27.21 9.34
C LEU A 5 21.44 26.05 8.76
N ARG A 6 20.11 26.19 8.69
CA ARG A 6 19.23 25.16 8.10
C ARG A 6 19.42 25.02 6.61
N THR A 7 19.46 26.14 5.89
CA THR A 7 19.70 26.14 4.44
C THR A 7 21.09 25.59 4.12
N ALA A 8 22.11 25.98 4.90
CA ALA A 8 23.46 25.44 4.79
C ALA A 8 23.47 23.92 5.07
N LEU A 9 22.74 23.43 6.08
CA LEU A 9 22.61 22.01 6.36
C LEU A 9 21.89 21.26 5.22
N ALA A 10 20.82 21.82 4.63
CA ALA A 10 20.15 21.23 3.45
C ALA A 10 21.13 21.06 2.29
N LEU A 11 21.83 22.14 1.97
CA LEU A 11 22.76 22.18 0.85
C LEU A 11 23.94 21.27 1.11
N ALA A 12 24.43 21.19 2.35
CA ALA A 12 25.47 20.25 2.75
C ALA A 12 25.00 18.80 2.67
N LEU A 13 23.78 18.48 3.10
CA LEU A 13 23.20 17.13 2.95
C LEU A 13 22.99 16.79 1.47
N LEU A 14 22.45 17.71 0.67
CA LEU A 14 22.32 17.51 -0.76
C LEU A 14 23.68 17.27 -1.44
N ALA A 15 24.65 18.14 -1.19
CA ALA A 15 25.98 18.04 -1.75
C ALA A 15 26.68 16.75 -1.30
N SER A 16 26.61 16.40 -0.02
CA SER A 16 27.21 15.16 0.50
C SER A 16 26.54 13.90 -0.05
N PHE A 17 25.22 13.90 -0.30
CA PHE A 17 24.57 12.81 -1.01
C PHE A 17 25.15 12.63 -2.41
N TYR A 18 25.25 13.71 -3.20
CA TYR A 18 25.81 13.62 -4.55
C TYR A 18 27.27 13.21 -4.55
N VAL A 19 28.08 13.77 -3.65
CA VAL A 19 29.48 13.37 -3.47
C VAL A 19 29.57 11.88 -3.14
N LEU A 20 28.75 11.39 -2.21
CA LEU A 20 28.74 9.97 -1.84
C LEU A 20 28.34 9.08 -3.02
N VAL A 21 27.29 9.44 -3.77
CA VAL A 21 26.84 8.70 -4.95
C VAL A 21 27.91 8.68 -6.04
N ILE A 22 28.58 9.81 -6.30
CA ILE A 22 29.68 9.92 -7.26
C ILE A 22 30.87 9.07 -6.80
N LEU A 23 31.25 9.14 -5.52
CA LEU A 23 32.35 8.35 -4.98
C LEU A 23 32.09 6.85 -5.08
N VAL A 24 30.87 6.40 -4.76
CA VAL A 24 30.47 5.00 -4.94
C VAL A 24 30.51 4.60 -6.41
N GLY A 25 29.99 5.43 -7.31
CA GLY A 25 30.04 5.19 -8.75
C GLY A 25 31.47 5.14 -9.31
N LEU A 26 32.35 6.06 -8.89
CA LEU A 26 33.76 6.07 -9.31
C LEU A 26 34.51 4.85 -8.77
N PHE A 27 34.24 4.44 -7.54
CA PHE A 27 34.80 3.23 -6.95
C PHE A 27 34.36 1.98 -7.72
N ASP A 28 33.09 1.90 -8.08
CA ASP A 28 32.53 0.81 -8.88
C ASP A 28 33.15 0.74 -10.30
N VAL A 29 33.32 1.90 -10.95
CA VAL A 29 34.03 2.00 -12.24
C VAL A 29 35.49 1.58 -12.10
N ALA A 30 36.17 1.97 -11.02
CA ALA A 30 37.55 1.54 -10.77
C ALA A 30 37.66 0.02 -10.58
N LEU A 31 36.71 -0.61 -9.90
CA LEU A 31 36.63 -2.07 -9.76
C LEU A 31 36.42 -2.75 -11.12
N LEU A 32 35.55 -2.20 -11.97
CA LEU A 32 35.34 -2.68 -13.34
C LEU A 32 36.61 -2.61 -14.18
N LEU A 33 37.31 -1.47 -14.14
CA LEU A 33 38.56 -1.27 -14.87
C LEU A 33 39.67 -2.20 -14.35
N LEU A 34 39.76 -2.41 -13.04
CA LEU A 34 40.71 -3.33 -12.44
C LEU A 34 40.43 -4.79 -12.83
N ALA A 35 39.17 -5.21 -12.81
CA ALA A 35 38.77 -6.55 -13.25
C ALA A 35 39.10 -6.77 -14.74
N LEU A 36 38.80 -5.79 -15.59
CA LEU A 36 39.13 -5.84 -17.02
C LEU A 36 40.66 -5.87 -17.24
N TRP A 37 41.41 -5.04 -16.52
CA TRP A 37 42.87 -5.03 -16.61
C TRP A 37 43.47 -6.36 -16.17
N ALA A 38 42.98 -6.95 -15.08
CA ALA A 38 43.40 -8.26 -14.59
C ALA A 38 43.05 -9.39 -15.57
N GLN A 39 41.93 -9.27 -16.30
CA GLN A 39 41.56 -10.20 -17.36
C GLN A 39 42.51 -10.13 -18.56
N VAL A 40 42.95 -8.93 -18.94
CA VAL A 40 43.84 -8.71 -20.09
C VAL A 40 45.29 -9.06 -19.77
N ASN A 41 45.76 -8.76 -18.55
CA ASN A 41 47.17 -8.91 -18.17
C ASN A 41 47.45 -10.14 -17.28
N GLY A 42 46.42 -10.79 -16.76
CA GLY A 42 46.55 -12.04 -16.02
C GLY A 42 46.90 -13.16 -16.98
N GLY A 43 48.11 -13.73 -16.85
CA GLY A 43 48.57 -14.84 -17.70
C GLY A 43 47.56 -15.99 -17.75
N SER A 44 47.60 -16.75 -18.84
CA SER A 44 46.67 -17.82 -19.26
C SER A 44 46.45 -18.98 -18.26
N GLY A 45 47.08 -18.95 -17.08
CA GLY A 45 46.98 -20.00 -16.05
C GLY A 45 45.95 -19.75 -14.94
N SER A 46 45.25 -18.61 -14.89
CA SER A 46 44.24 -18.33 -13.86
C SER A 46 42.82 -18.48 -14.42
N THR A 47 42.26 -19.69 -14.39
CA THR A 47 40.88 -19.99 -14.81
C THR A 47 39.80 -19.28 -13.96
N ASN A 48 40.19 -18.61 -12.87
CA ASN A 48 39.29 -17.88 -11.97
C ASN A 48 39.07 -16.41 -12.35
N SER A 49 39.80 -15.84 -13.32
CA SER A 49 39.70 -14.41 -13.68
C SER A 49 38.44 -14.05 -14.50
N ALA A 50 38.00 -14.95 -15.37
CA ALA A 50 36.80 -14.72 -16.19
C ALA A 50 35.52 -14.71 -15.34
N GLY A 51 35.42 -15.62 -14.36
CA GLY A 51 34.28 -15.69 -13.44
C GLY A 51 34.21 -14.51 -12.47
N SER A 52 35.35 -14.03 -11.97
CA SER A 52 35.39 -12.85 -11.10
C SER A 52 35.04 -11.57 -11.87
N THR A 53 35.54 -11.41 -13.10
CA THR A 53 35.19 -10.29 -13.98
C THR A 53 33.69 -10.29 -14.32
N PHE A 54 33.11 -11.47 -14.61
CA PHE A 54 31.67 -11.63 -14.83
C PHE A 54 30.86 -11.19 -13.59
N MET A 55 31.24 -11.62 -12.39
CA MET A 55 30.58 -11.23 -11.14
C MET A 55 30.66 -9.72 -10.89
N VAL A 56 31.80 -9.09 -11.19
CA VAL A 56 31.96 -7.64 -11.07
C VAL A 56 31.03 -6.92 -12.06
N ILE A 57 30.99 -7.31 -13.33
CA ILE A 57 30.11 -6.69 -14.34
C ILE A 57 28.63 -6.84 -13.94
N VAL A 58 28.20 -8.05 -13.56
CA VAL A 58 26.83 -8.33 -13.15
C VAL A 58 26.44 -7.57 -11.88
N GLY A 59 27.41 -7.29 -10.99
CA GLY A 59 27.18 -6.49 -9.79
C GLY A 59 27.17 -4.97 -10.00
N SER A 60 28.05 -4.47 -10.88
CA SER A 60 28.35 -3.04 -11.05
C SER A 60 27.35 -2.35 -11.99
N VAL A 61 26.97 -2.99 -13.10
CA VAL A 61 26.06 -2.37 -14.08
C VAL A 61 24.67 -2.04 -13.49
N PRO A 62 24.02 -2.91 -12.71
CA PRO A 62 22.76 -2.56 -12.04
C PRO A 62 22.91 -1.42 -11.03
N LEU A 63 24.07 -1.29 -10.36
CA LEU A 63 24.35 -0.21 -9.43
C LEU A 63 24.48 1.13 -10.14
N LEU A 64 25.29 1.21 -11.20
CA LEU A 64 25.41 2.43 -12.02
C LEU A 64 24.08 2.81 -12.66
N TYR A 65 23.30 1.82 -13.12
CA TYR A 65 21.95 2.06 -13.62
C TYR A 65 21.03 2.61 -12.51
N ALA A 66 21.01 1.99 -11.33
CA ALA A 66 20.16 2.41 -10.21
C ALA A 66 20.49 3.85 -9.76
N ILE A 67 21.78 4.18 -9.69
CA ILE A 67 22.29 5.52 -9.42
C ILE A 67 21.83 6.50 -10.51
N GLY A 68 22.06 6.18 -11.79
CA GLY A 68 21.67 7.05 -12.90
C GLY A 68 20.15 7.27 -12.98
N HIS A 69 19.36 6.23 -12.72
CA HIS A 69 17.90 6.31 -12.67
C HIS A 69 17.43 7.15 -11.48
N GLY A 70 17.99 6.92 -10.28
CA GLY A 70 17.69 7.72 -9.10
C GLY A 70 18.00 9.20 -9.29
N LEU A 71 19.14 9.53 -9.91
CA LEU A 71 19.54 10.91 -10.21
C LEU A 71 18.62 11.59 -11.24
N THR A 72 18.18 10.85 -12.26
CA THR A 72 17.29 11.39 -13.30
C THR A 72 15.83 11.47 -12.87
N ALA A 73 15.35 10.54 -12.05
CA ALA A 73 13.99 10.54 -11.50
C ALA A 73 13.71 11.79 -10.64
N VAL A 74 14.73 12.33 -9.98
CA VAL A 74 14.65 13.56 -9.17
C VAL A 74 14.32 14.81 -10.00
N SER A 75 14.68 14.80 -11.29
CA SER A 75 14.49 15.95 -12.20
C SER A 75 13.30 15.78 -13.14
N ARG A 76 12.63 14.63 -13.11
CA ARG A 76 11.49 14.39 -14.00
C ARG A 76 10.22 14.98 -13.37
N PRO A 77 9.44 15.75 -14.15
CA PRO A 77 8.05 16.06 -13.81
C PRO A 77 7.36 14.78 -13.36
N THR A 78 6.71 14.79 -12.20
CA THR A 78 5.89 13.64 -11.82
C THR A 78 4.68 13.70 -12.76
N PRO A 79 4.43 12.68 -13.59
CA PRO A 79 3.31 12.75 -14.51
C PRO A 79 2.02 12.95 -13.74
N VAL A 80 1.13 13.77 -14.28
CA VAL A 80 -0.21 13.94 -13.74
C VAL A 80 -0.90 12.57 -13.81
N GLY A 81 -1.17 11.97 -12.65
CA GLY A 81 -1.69 10.61 -12.57
C GLY A 81 -2.98 10.44 -13.37
N GLU A 82 -3.16 9.26 -13.96
CA GLU A 82 -4.30 8.92 -14.83
C GLU A 82 -5.67 9.10 -14.14
N HIS A 83 -5.67 9.01 -12.81
CA HIS A 83 -6.83 9.13 -11.91
C HIS A 83 -6.96 10.51 -11.26
N THR A 84 -6.57 11.57 -11.97
CA THR A 84 -6.70 12.95 -11.51
C THR A 84 -7.53 13.81 -12.47
N ALA A 85 -8.29 14.74 -11.90
CA ALA A 85 -9.11 15.67 -12.68
C ALA A 85 -8.60 17.10 -12.52
N ARG A 86 -8.14 17.69 -13.63
CA ARG A 86 -7.78 19.11 -13.68
C ARG A 86 -9.02 19.98 -13.52
N VAL A 87 -8.93 20.94 -12.61
CA VAL A 87 -9.97 21.94 -12.39
C VAL A 87 -9.46 23.31 -12.80
N THR A 88 -10.21 23.99 -13.66
CA THR A 88 -9.89 25.35 -14.13
C THR A 88 -10.66 26.41 -13.34
N ARG A 89 -10.20 27.66 -13.42
CA ARG A 89 -10.90 28.82 -12.83
C ARG A 89 -12.34 28.96 -13.34
N ARG A 90 -12.63 28.49 -14.57
CA ARG A 90 -13.97 28.50 -15.16
C ARG A 90 -14.87 27.40 -14.59
N THR A 91 -14.30 26.23 -14.29
CA THR A 91 -15.07 25.07 -13.81
C THR A 91 -15.34 25.12 -12.32
N ALA A 92 -14.44 25.68 -11.50
CA ALA A 92 -14.66 25.83 -10.06
C ALA A 92 -14.18 27.21 -9.59
N PRO A 93 -14.91 28.29 -9.92
CA PRO A 93 -14.47 29.66 -9.62
C PRO A 93 -14.32 29.90 -8.10
N GLU A 94 -15.26 29.42 -7.29
CA GLU A 94 -15.23 29.58 -5.83
C GLU A 94 -14.04 28.85 -5.18
N LEU A 95 -13.75 27.63 -5.62
CA LEU A 95 -12.56 26.90 -5.16
C LEU A 95 -11.28 27.64 -5.53
N TRP A 96 -11.15 28.10 -6.78
CA TRP A 96 -9.97 28.84 -7.24
C TRP A 96 -9.80 30.18 -6.53
N GLN A 97 -10.90 30.89 -6.24
CA GLN A 97 -10.89 32.11 -5.45
C GLN A 97 -10.37 31.83 -4.04
N THR A 98 -10.92 30.80 -3.38
CA THR A 98 -10.49 30.37 -2.03
C THR A 98 -9.00 30.04 -2.02
N VAL A 99 -8.54 29.21 -2.98
CA VAL A 99 -7.13 28.83 -3.13
C VAL A 99 -6.23 30.05 -3.34
N THR A 100 -6.63 30.98 -4.22
CA THR A 100 -5.83 32.19 -4.53
C THR A 100 -5.78 33.14 -3.33
N GLU A 101 -6.89 33.29 -2.60
CA GLU A 101 -6.96 34.13 -1.41
C GLU A 101 -6.09 33.58 -0.29
N VAL A 102 -6.19 32.28 0.01
CA VAL A 102 -5.34 31.66 1.05
C VAL A 102 -3.87 31.76 0.66
N ALA A 103 -3.49 31.47 -0.59
CA ALA A 103 -2.12 31.64 -1.07
C ALA A 103 -1.62 33.09 -0.88
N GLY A 104 -2.44 34.09 -1.22
CA GLY A 104 -2.12 35.50 -1.02
C GLY A 104 -1.93 35.88 0.46
N ARG A 105 -2.80 35.38 1.35
CA ARG A 105 -2.69 35.63 2.81
C ARG A 105 -1.47 34.96 3.44
N VAL A 106 -1.09 33.78 2.93
CA VAL A 106 0.14 33.08 3.32
C VAL A 106 1.39 33.78 2.77
N GLY A 107 1.26 34.54 1.68
CA GLY A 107 2.37 35.24 1.02
C GLY A 107 3.10 34.41 -0.03
N VAL A 108 2.42 33.44 -0.65
CA VAL A 108 2.95 32.61 -1.74
C VAL A 108 2.20 32.85 -3.05
N SER A 109 2.86 32.59 -4.17
CA SER A 109 2.17 32.52 -5.46
C SER A 109 1.12 31.40 -5.45
N PRO A 110 -0.07 31.61 -6.05
CA PRO A 110 -1.06 30.56 -6.21
C PRO A 110 -0.50 29.41 -7.07
N PRO A 111 -1.06 28.20 -6.96
CA PRO A 111 -0.66 27.08 -7.82
C PRO A 111 -1.00 27.35 -9.29
N ASP A 112 -0.19 26.83 -10.20
CA ASP A 112 -0.42 26.87 -11.65
C ASP A 112 -1.48 25.85 -12.06
N LEU A 113 -1.54 24.73 -11.35
CA LEU A 113 -2.45 23.61 -11.62
C LEU A 113 -3.19 23.17 -10.35
N LEU A 114 -4.51 22.99 -10.46
CA LEU A 114 -5.33 22.37 -9.42
C LEU A 114 -5.86 21.03 -9.93
N LEU A 115 -5.56 19.97 -9.18
CA LEU A 115 -5.90 18.58 -9.48
C LEU A 115 -6.77 18.02 -8.35
N LEU A 116 -7.92 17.46 -8.70
CA LEU A 116 -8.73 16.65 -7.78
C LEU A 116 -8.29 15.19 -7.84
N THR A 117 -8.19 14.56 -6.68
CA THR A 117 -7.72 13.16 -6.53
C THR A 117 -8.71 12.31 -5.74
N ALA A 118 -8.56 10.99 -5.83
CA ALA A 118 -9.33 10.02 -5.04
C ALA A 118 -8.74 9.78 -3.63
N GLU A 119 -7.60 10.39 -3.33
CA GLU A 119 -6.92 10.22 -2.04
C GLU A 119 -7.55 11.15 -0.99
N ALA A 120 -7.59 10.73 0.28
CA ALA A 120 -8.03 11.57 1.39
C ALA A 120 -6.91 12.50 1.86
N ASN A 121 -6.29 13.23 0.92
CA ASN A 121 -5.11 14.05 1.19
C ASN A 121 -5.16 15.39 0.44
N ALA A 122 -4.48 16.40 0.97
CA ALA A 122 -4.17 17.63 0.25
C ALA A 122 -2.65 17.76 0.21
N ALA A 123 -2.10 18.12 -0.95
CA ALA A 123 -0.67 18.27 -1.08
C ALA A 123 -0.37 19.34 -2.14
N VAL A 124 0.67 20.12 -1.90
CA VAL A 124 1.25 20.98 -2.93
C VAL A 124 2.58 20.38 -3.34
N SER A 125 2.83 20.31 -4.65
CA SER A 125 4.14 19.97 -5.22
C SER A 125 4.64 21.11 -6.10
N GLU A 126 5.96 21.21 -6.25
CA GLU A 126 6.60 22.16 -7.15
C GLU A 126 7.64 21.42 -8.01
N GLU A 127 7.45 21.46 -9.32
CA GLU A 127 8.36 20.85 -10.28
C GLU A 127 9.58 21.74 -10.48
N GLY A 128 10.60 21.54 -9.66
CA GLY A 128 11.81 22.34 -9.72
C GLY A 128 12.73 21.98 -10.90
N TRP A 129 13.27 22.99 -11.57
CA TRP A 129 14.31 22.85 -12.61
C TRP A 129 15.72 22.74 -11.98
N LEU A 130 16.67 22.13 -12.70
CA LEU A 130 18.06 21.94 -12.28
C LEU A 130 18.16 21.25 -10.90
N LEU A 131 17.62 20.03 -10.79
CA LEU A 131 17.55 19.26 -9.53
C LEU A 131 16.74 19.99 -8.43
N GLY A 132 15.90 20.94 -8.85
CA GLY A 132 15.05 21.81 -8.04
C GLY A 132 15.77 22.91 -7.28
N LEU A 133 16.86 23.43 -7.87
CA LEU A 133 17.48 24.69 -7.47
C LEU A 133 16.71 25.91 -8.00
N LEU A 134 15.98 25.74 -9.11
CA LEU A 134 15.10 26.74 -9.68
C LEU A 134 13.63 26.34 -9.50
N PRO A 135 12.74 27.32 -9.22
CA PRO A 135 11.32 27.06 -9.10
C PRO A 135 10.73 26.64 -10.45
N GLY A 136 9.61 25.94 -10.44
CA GLY A 136 8.84 25.62 -11.65
C GLY A 136 7.35 25.44 -11.36
N GLU A 137 6.66 24.62 -12.15
CA GLU A 137 5.19 24.53 -12.09
C GLU A 137 4.74 24.00 -10.72
N ARG A 138 3.87 24.77 -10.05
CA ARG A 138 3.27 24.40 -8.77
C ARG A 138 1.91 23.74 -8.97
N ARG A 139 1.74 22.57 -8.38
CA ARG A 139 0.51 21.77 -8.48
C ARG A 139 -0.10 21.58 -7.11
N LEU A 140 -1.39 21.89 -6.97
CA LEU A 140 -2.20 21.56 -5.80
C LEU A 140 -3.00 20.30 -6.10
N TYR A 141 -2.79 19.27 -5.31
CA TYR A 141 -3.61 18.07 -5.25
C TYR A 141 -4.60 18.23 -4.10
N LEU A 142 -5.89 18.09 -4.40
CA LEU A 142 -6.96 18.17 -3.42
C LEU A 142 -7.83 16.93 -3.50
N GLY A 143 -7.80 16.14 -2.45
CA GLY A 143 -8.60 14.94 -2.29
C GLY A 143 -10.09 15.23 -2.22
N LEU A 144 -10.87 14.55 -3.06
CA LEU A 144 -12.33 14.60 -2.98
C LEU A 144 -12.88 14.14 -1.61
N PRO A 145 -12.35 13.08 -0.96
CA PRO A 145 -12.80 12.70 0.38
C PRO A 145 -12.70 13.85 1.39
N LEU A 146 -11.63 14.66 1.37
CA LEU A 146 -11.48 15.82 2.24
C LEU A 146 -12.55 16.88 1.98
N THR A 147 -12.91 17.11 0.72
CA THR A 147 -13.97 18.08 0.39
C THR A 147 -15.36 17.63 0.86
N MET A 148 -15.57 16.33 1.05
CA MET A 148 -16.83 15.77 1.56
C MET A 148 -16.98 15.91 3.07
N THR A 149 -15.87 16.00 3.81
CA THR A 149 -15.87 16.00 5.29
C THR A 149 -15.54 17.36 5.91
N LEU A 150 -14.73 18.19 5.23
CA LEU A 150 -14.32 19.49 5.74
C LEU A 150 -15.38 20.56 5.47
N THR A 151 -15.44 21.54 6.37
CA THR A 151 -16.11 22.83 6.10
C THR A 151 -15.23 23.73 5.24
N ARG A 152 -15.78 24.81 4.69
CA ARG A 152 -15.03 25.83 3.94
C ARG A 152 -13.91 26.43 4.81
N ALA A 153 -14.18 26.69 6.09
CA ALA A 153 -13.18 27.22 7.02
C ALA A 153 -12.06 26.20 7.30
N GLN A 154 -12.42 24.92 7.48
CA GLN A 154 -11.43 23.86 7.70
C GLN A 154 -10.59 23.59 6.45
N LEU A 155 -11.19 23.60 5.24
CA LEU A 155 -10.43 23.49 4.00
C LEU A 155 -9.44 24.64 3.84
N ARG A 156 -9.82 25.88 4.19
CA ARG A 156 -8.89 27.01 4.20
C ARG A 156 -7.73 26.80 5.16
N ALA A 157 -7.97 26.17 6.32
CA ALA A 157 -6.91 25.84 7.26
C ALA A 157 -5.93 24.80 6.69
N VAL A 158 -6.46 23.75 6.05
CA VAL A 158 -5.65 22.74 5.34
C VAL A 158 -4.84 23.40 4.22
N LEU A 159 -5.46 24.22 3.37
CA LEU A 159 -4.75 24.95 2.31
C LEU A 159 -3.68 25.90 2.86
N ALA A 160 -3.96 26.59 3.97
CA ALA A 160 -3.02 27.48 4.62
C ALA A 160 -1.83 26.71 5.21
N HIS A 161 -2.06 25.51 5.73
CA HIS A 161 -1.00 24.60 6.18
C HIS A 161 -0.14 24.15 5.01
N GLU A 162 -0.76 23.63 3.93
CA GLU A 162 -0.06 23.19 2.73
C GLU A 162 0.77 24.32 2.10
N PHE A 163 0.21 25.53 1.98
CA PHE A 163 0.95 26.69 1.51
C PHE A 163 1.98 27.19 2.53
N GLY A 164 1.77 26.95 3.83
CA GLY A 164 2.72 27.24 4.90
C GLY A 164 4.08 26.57 4.69
N HIS A 165 4.10 25.36 4.12
CA HIS A 165 5.33 24.70 3.68
C HIS A 165 6.11 25.50 2.61
N TYR A 166 5.42 26.36 1.85
CA TYR A 166 5.97 27.18 0.78
C TYR A 166 6.12 28.67 1.15
N ALA A 167 5.43 29.13 2.21
CA ALA A 167 5.41 30.51 2.72
C ALA A 167 6.74 30.96 3.30
N GLY A 168 7.41 30.02 3.95
CA GLY A 168 8.78 30.22 4.34
C GLY A 168 9.63 30.46 3.10
N ARG A 169 10.59 31.37 3.20
CA ARG A 169 11.80 31.40 2.34
C ARG A 169 12.67 30.10 2.48
N HIS A 170 12.04 29.02 2.96
CA HIS A 170 12.46 27.70 3.38
C HIS A 170 12.21 26.62 2.30
N THR A 171 11.56 26.97 1.18
CA THR A 171 11.20 26.09 0.05
C THR A 171 12.35 25.25 -0.50
N ARG A 172 13.59 25.76 -0.40
CA ARG A 172 14.77 24.99 -0.84
C ARG A 172 15.04 23.77 0.03
N PHE A 173 14.89 23.81 1.36
CA PHE A 173 15.19 22.64 2.19
C PHE A 173 14.17 21.52 1.99
N GLY A 174 12.87 21.85 2.06
CA GLY A 174 11.79 20.84 2.00
C GLY A 174 11.79 20.07 0.68
N GLY A 175 11.78 20.79 -0.46
CA GLY A 175 11.83 20.19 -1.79
C GLY A 175 13.12 19.42 -2.04
N VAL A 176 14.27 19.95 -1.62
CA VAL A 176 15.57 19.26 -1.76
C VAL A 176 15.64 18.01 -0.90
N ALA A 177 15.24 18.09 0.37
CA ALA A 177 15.27 16.96 1.29
C ALA A 177 14.30 15.85 0.85
N TYR A 178 13.12 16.22 0.33
CA TYR A 178 12.19 15.27 -0.26
C TYR A 178 12.78 14.57 -1.50
N ARG A 179 13.42 15.34 -2.39
CA ARG A 179 14.08 14.81 -3.59
C ARG A 179 15.24 13.87 -3.26
N VAL A 180 16.09 14.22 -2.29
CA VAL A 180 17.17 13.33 -1.82
C VAL A 180 16.59 12.07 -1.20
N ALA A 181 15.57 12.17 -0.35
CA ALA A 181 14.89 10.99 0.20
C ALA A 181 14.34 10.08 -0.92
N SER A 182 13.69 10.66 -1.93
CA SER A 182 13.13 9.92 -3.07
C SER A 182 14.21 9.26 -3.92
N ALA A 183 15.29 9.99 -4.23
CA ALA A 183 16.46 9.46 -4.96
C ALA A 183 17.06 8.26 -4.22
N MET A 184 17.19 8.39 -2.89
CA MET A 184 17.72 7.35 -2.03
C MET A 184 16.81 6.12 -2.04
N GLU A 185 15.50 6.28 -1.84
CA GLU A 185 14.58 5.14 -1.85
C GLU A 185 14.55 4.44 -3.22
N ILE A 186 14.50 5.18 -4.33
CA ILE A 186 14.58 4.58 -5.68
C ILE A 186 15.88 3.80 -5.86
N THR A 187 17.00 4.38 -5.43
CA THR A 187 18.31 3.72 -5.51
C THR A 187 18.34 2.45 -4.66
N PHE A 188 17.83 2.49 -3.43
CA PHE A 188 17.80 1.33 -2.54
C PHE A 188 16.84 0.24 -3.02
N GLU A 189 15.64 0.60 -3.51
CA GLU A 189 14.64 -0.34 -4.01
C GLU A 189 15.21 -1.13 -5.20
N ARG A 190 15.87 -0.45 -6.14
CA ARG A 190 16.51 -1.10 -7.29
C ARG A 190 17.69 -2.00 -6.90
N LEU A 191 18.28 -1.77 -5.74
CA LEU A 191 19.40 -2.55 -5.20
C LEU A 191 18.95 -3.63 -4.22
N ARG A 192 17.64 -3.75 -3.93
CA ARG A 192 17.14 -4.80 -3.03
C ARG A 192 17.41 -6.19 -3.62
N PRO A 193 17.85 -7.16 -2.79
CA PRO A 193 17.99 -8.54 -3.25
C PRO A 193 16.61 -9.07 -3.68
N VAL A 194 16.51 -9.63 -4.90
CA VAL A 194 15.29 -10.29 -5.37
C VAL A 194 15.21 -11.69 -4.72
N PRO A 195 14.17 -12.00 -3.91
CA PRO A 195 14.01 -13.32 -3.34
C PRO A 195 13.82 -14.39 -4.43
N GLY A 196 14.51 -15.52 -4.33
CA GLY A 196 14.31 -16.68 -5.21
C GLY A 196 15.31 -16.85 -6.38
N ARG A 197 16.26 -15.93 -6.57
CA ARG A 197 17.33 -16.08 -7.58
C ARG A 197 18.67 -16.41 -6.88
N HIS A 198 18.91 -17.70 -6.64
CA HIS A 198 20.17 -18.32 -6.20
C HIS A 198 21.01 -17.54 -5.16
N GLY A 199 20.65 -17.64 -3.87
CA GLY A 199 21.54 -17.77 -2.70
C GLY A 199 22.68 -16.77 -2.40
N GLY A 200 22.98 -15.77 -3.23
CA GLY A 200 24.12 -14.87 -3.06
C GLY A 200 23.71 -13.42 -2.81
N ILE A 201 24.42 -12.74 -1.91
CA ILE A 201 24.34 -11.28 -1.77
C ILE A 201 24.95 -10.66 -3.04
N SER A 202 24.18 -9.87 -3.80
CA SER A 202 24.72 -9.22 -5.00
C SER A 202 25.82 -8.23 -4.64
N LEU A 203 26.89 -8.16 -5.45
CA LEU A 203 27.98 -7.20 -5.25
C LEU A 203 27.45 -5.76 -5.25
N GLY A 204 26.45 -5.44 -6.11
CA GLY A 204 25.78 -4.14 -6.10
C GLY A 204 25.08 -3.80 -4.77
N TYR A 205 24.50 -4.79 -4.08
CA TYR A 205 23.93 -4.59 -2.74
C TYR A 205 25.02 -4.34 -1.69
N LEU A 206 26.16 -5.05 -1.76
CA LEU A 206 27.31 -4.83 -0.87
C LEU A 206 27.90 -3.43 -1.04
N LEU A 207 28.05 -2.98 -2.29
CA LEU A 207 28.53 -1.64 -2.63
C LEU A 207 27.55 -0.53 -2.20
N ALA A 208 26.27 -0.86 -1.99
CA ALA A 208 25.26 0.03 -1.45
C ALA A 208 25.21 0.10 0.09
N VAL A 209 25.87 -0.83 0.80
CA VAL A 209 25.91 -0.86 2.27
C VAL A 209 26.43 0.47 2.87
N PRO A 210 27.48 1.11 2.32
CA PRO A 210 27.95 2.43 2.79
C PRO A 210 26.90 3.54 2.68
N LEU A 211 25.88 3.40 1.84
CA LEU A 211 24.79 4.38 1.72
C LEU A 211 23.80 4.31 2.89
N ARG A 212 23.77 3.21 3.66
CA ARG A 212 22.85 3.00 4.79
C ARG A 212 23.11 3.93 5.99
N PRO A 213 24.35 4.08 6.50
CA PRO A 213 24.60 5.04 7.57
C PRO A 213 24.27 6.48 7.12
N TYR A 214 24.52 6.80 5.85
CA TYR A 214 24.13 8.09 5.27
C TYR A 214 22.60 8.27 5.29
N ARG A 215 21.83 7.27 4.85
CA ARG A 215 20.37 7.23 4.95
C ARG A 215 19.86 7.46 6.37
N TRP A 216 20.42 6.74 7.32
CA TRP A 216 20.04 6.90 8.71
C TRP A 216 20.31 8.32 9.23
N LEU A 217 21.50 8.87 8.94
CA LEU A 217 21.88 10.22 9.35
C LEU A 217 21.00 11.29 8.67
N PHE A 218 20.75 11.12 7.37
CA PHE A 218 19.90 11.99 6.58
C PHE A 218 18.48 12.07 7.14
N HIS A 219 17.85 10.93 7.41
CA HIS A 219 16.52 10.90 8.03
C HIS A 219 16.53 11.53 9.43
N ARG A 220 17.54 11.24 10.25
CA ARG A 220 17.64 11.82 11.59
C ARG A 220 17.72 13.35 11.57
N LEU A 221 18.51 13.92 10.66
CA LEU A 221 18.67 15.37 10.53
C LEU A 221 17.44 16.03 9.89
N THR A 222 16.86 15.40 8.86
CA THR A 222 15.72 15.95 8.13
C THR A 222 14.41 15.86 8.92
N PHE A 223 14.18 14.81 9.71
CA PHE A 223 12.96 14.69 10.52
C PHE A 223 12.86 15.76 11.61
N ALA A 224 13.97 16.16 12.23
CA ALA A 224 13.96 17.27 13.18
C ALA A 224 13.53 18.59 12.52
N VAL A 225 13.97 18.83 11.29
CA VAL A 225 13.57 20.01 10.50
C VAL A 225 12.11 19.90 10.06
N ARG A 226 11.68 18.76 9.51
CA ARG A 226 10.29 18.52 9.08
C ARG A 226 9.31 18.73 10.23
N ARG A 227 9.57 18.16 11.40
CA ARG A 227 8.72 18.36 12.59
C ARG A 227 8.55 19.82 12.96
N ARG A 228 9.61 20.63 12.83
CA ARG A 228 9.51 22.07 13.09
C ARG A 228 8.74 22.80 11.98
N GLN A 229 8.91 22.41 10.72
CA GLN A 229 8.15 22.97 9.60
C GLN A 229 6.65 22.68 9.71
N GLU A 230 6.26 21.50 10.17
CA GLU A 230 4.87 21.15 10.46
C GLU A 230 4.25 22.09 11.50
N LEU A 231 4.98 22.36 12.60
CA LEU A 231 4.51 23.29 13.63
C LEU A 231 4.47 24.74 13.13
N GLU A 232 5.44 25.17 12.32
CA GLU A 232 5.45 26.51 11.70
C GLU A 232 4.29 26.66 10.67
N ALA A 233 3.93 25.59 9.96
CA ALA A 233 2.78 25.55 9.05
C ALA A 233 1.44 25.57 9.81
N ASP A 234 1.34 24.87 10.94
CA ASP A 234 0.19 24.95 11.86
C ASP A 234 0.00 26.36 12.40
N ASP A 235 1.08 27.02 12.85
CA ASP A 235 1.03 28.41 13.32
C ASP A 235 0.54 29.35 12.20
N THR A 236 0.98 29.11 10.96
CA THR A 236 0.55 29.89 9.78
C THR A 236 -0.93 29.69 9.48
N ALA A 237 -1.41 28.44 9.51
CA ALA A 237 -2.83 28.12 9.33
C ALA A 237 -3.70 28.75 10.41
N ALA A 238 -3.25 28.70 11.67
CA ALA A 238 -3.91 29.32 12.80
C ALA A 238 -3.93 30.85 12.70
N GLY A 239 -2.88 31.49 12.21
CA GLY A 239 -2.88 32.94 11.95
C GLY A 239 -3.89 33.38 10.88
N ILE A 240 -4.31 32.47 9.99
CA ILE A 240 -5.25 32.77 8.90
C ILE A 240 -6.69 32.41 9.26
N THR A 241 -6.88 31.26 9.91
CA THR A 241 -8.19 30.65 10.16
C THR A 241 -8.53 30.49 11.65
N GLY A 242 -7.64 30.90 12.55
CA GLY A 242 -7.80 30.73 13.99
C GLY A 242 -7.40 29.33 14.48
N ARG A 243 -6.94 29.27 15.74
CA ARG A 243 -6.47 28.03 16.37
C ARG A 243 -7.52 26.90 16.42
N GLU A 244 -8.79 27.24 16.66
CA GLU A 244 -9.85 26.24 16.86
C GLU A 244 -10.24 25.55 15.55
N VAL A 245 -10.42 26.34 14.48
CA VAL A 245 -10.68 25.83 13.13
C VAL A 245 -9.50 25.00 12.64
N THR A 246 -8.26 25.47 12.85
CA THR A 246 -7.06 24.71 12.47
C THR A 246 -6.96 23.38 13.22
N ALA A 247 -7.19 23.38 14.54
CA ALA A 247 -7.19 22.16 15.34
C ALA A 247 -8.31 21.18 14.92
N LEU A 248 -9.48 21.70 14.57
CA LEU A 248 -10.58 20.87 14.05
C LEU A 248 -10.24 20.31 12.68
N ALA A 249 -9.76 21.14 11.76
CA ALA A 249 -9.35 20.73 10.41
C ALA A 249 -8.30 19.61 10.45
N LEU A 250 -7.30 19.72 11.32
CA LEU A 250 -6.27 18.70 11.49
C LEU A 250 -6.86 17.35 11.95
N ARG A 251 -7.78 17.37 12.92
CA ARG A 251 -8.48 16.16 13.39
C ARG A 251 -9.36 15.57 12.30
N THR A 252 -10.17 16.40 11.64
CA THR A 252 -11.09 15.96 10.57
C THR A 252 -10.32 15.40 9.39
N ALA A 253 -9.21 16.00 8.96
CA ALA A 253 -8.40 15.49 7.86
C ALA A 253 -7.80 14.10 8.16
N LEU A 254 -7.23 13.91 9.36
CA LEU A 254 -6.74 12.60 9.81
C LEU A 254 -7.88 11.57 9.96
N GLY A 255 -9.01 12.01 10.51
CA GLY A 255 -10.26 11.25 10.57
C GLY A 255 -10.71 10.77 9.20
N THR A 256 -10.64 11.66 8.21
CA THR A 256 -11.05 11.39 6.83
C THR A 256 -10.13 10.38 6.16
N ASP A 257 -8.81 10.43 6.36
CA ASP A 257 -7.90 9.41 5.80
C ASP A 257 -8.23 8.01 6.32
N ILE A 258 -8.40 7.88 7.64
CA ILE A 258 -8.72 6.60 8.26
C ILE A 258 -10.11 6.11 7.82
N ALA A 259 -11.09 7.01 7.82
CA ALA A 259 -12.45 6.71 7.40
C ALA A 259 -12.49 6.30 5.91
N TRP A 260 -11.83 7.03 5.03
CA TRP A 260 -11.80 6.75 3.61
C TRP A 260 -11.12 5.41 3.29
N ARG A 261 -10.01 5.11 3.98
CA ARG A 261 -9.32 3.82 3.83
C ARG A 261 -10.21 2.66 4.26
N ARG A 262 -10.88 2.79 5.41
CA ARG A 262 -11.84 1.80 5.89
C ARG A 262 -12.99 1.63 4.90
N PHE A 263 -13.58 2.73 4.43
CA PHE A 263 -14.64 2.70 3.43
C PHE A 263 -14.20 1.99 2.14
N SER A 264 -12.99 2.28 1.68
CA SER A 264 -12.43 1.66 0.48
C SER A 264 -12.30 0.15 0.65
N GLN A 265 -11.74 -0.31 1.78
CA GLN A 265 -11.51 -1.72 2.08
C GLN A 265 -12.79 -2.51 2.35
N GLU A 266 -13.75 -1.91 3.05
CA GLU A 266 -14.98 -2.60 3.44
C GLU A 266 -16.05 -2.58 2.34
N TRP A 267 -16.08 -1.54 1.50
CA TRP A 267 -17.19 -1.30 0.58
C TRP A 267 -16.77 -1.21 -0.89
N LEU A 268 -15.75 -0.40 -1.22
CA LEU A 268 -15.34 -0.21 -2.62
C LEU A 268 -14.65 -1.47 -3.17
N GLU A 269 -13.54 -1.89 -2.56
CA GLU A 269 -12.71 -3.01 -3.04
C GLU A 269 -13.54 -4.29 -3.26
N PRO A 270 -14.41 -4.74 -2.32
CA PRO A 270 -15.24 -5.92 -2.55
C PRO A 270 -16.26 -5.75 -3.69
N ALA A 271 -16.84 -4.56 -3.86
CA ALA A 271 -17.75 -4.30 -4.98
C ALA A 271 -17.00 -4.27 -6.33
N GLU A 272 -15.76 -3.78 -6.33
CA GLU A 272 -14.89 -3.76 -7.50
C GLU A 272 -14.54 -5.17 -7.99
N ASP A 273 -14.32 -6.11 -7.07
CA ASP A 273 -14.12 -7.54 -7.41
C ASP A 273 -15.33 -8.15 -8.14
N ALA A 274 -16.53 -7.62 -7.90
CA ALA A 274 -17.75 -7.99 -8.64
C ALA A 274 -18.00 -7.15 -9.89
N ALA A 275 -17.04 -6.32 -10.32
CA ALA A 275 -17.17 -5.36 -11.40
C ALA A 275 -18.31 -4.33 -11.22
N LEU A 276 -18.72 -4.06 -9.97
CA LEU A 276 -19.69 -3.02 -9.62
C LEU A 276 -18.97 -1.80 -9.04
N ARG A 277 -19.28 -0.60 -9.56
CA ARG A 277 -18.77 0.66 -8.99
C ARG A 277 -19.87 1.71 -8.86
N PRO A 278 -19.81 2.58 -7.82
CA PRO A 278 -20.71 3.71 -7.73
C PRO A 278 -20.38 4.77 -8.76
N ASP A 279 -21.41 5.45 -9.26
CA ASP A 279 -21.29 6.62 -10.13
C ASP A 279 -20.60 7.78 -9.39
N ASN A 280 -20.72 7.81 -8.06
CA ASN A 280 -20.06 8.73 -7.17
C ASN A 280 -19.67 8.10 -5.82
N PRO A 281 -18.45 7.51 -5.70
CA PRO A 281 -17.98 6.89 -4.44
C PRO A 281 -17.85 7.90 -3.29
N PHE A 282 -17.64 9.18 -3.60
CA PHE A 282 -17.46 10.22 -2.59
C PHE A 282 -18.79 10.63 -1.96
N LEU A 283 -19.90 10.58 -2.69
CA LEU A 283 -21.23 10.76 -2.12
C LEU A 283 -21.66 9.56 -1.28
N ALA A 284 -21.37 8.33 -1.73
CA ALA A 284 -21.62 7.14 -0.93
C ALA A 284 -20.81 7.13 0.38
N PHE A 285 -19.56 7.60 0.33
CA PHE A 285 -18.76 7.79 1.52
C PHE A 285 -19.35 8.83 2.46
N ARG A 286 -19.78 9.98 1.90
CA ARG A 286 -20.40 11.05 2.69
C ARG A 286 -21.71 10.59 3.35
N SER A 287 -22.57 9.86 2.65
CA SER A 287 -23.82 9.37 3.21
C SER A 287 -23.57 8.43 4.38
N LEU A 288 -22.59 7.52 4.25
CA LEU A 288 -22.23 6.60 5.32
C LEU A 288 -21.69 7.33 6.57
N LEU A 289 -21.01 8.46 6.37
CA LEU A 289 -20.51 9.29 7.47
C LEU A 289 -21.61 10.12 8.15
N GLU A 290 -22.62 10.61 7.40
CA GLU A 290 -23.75 11.36 7.98
C GLU A 290 -24.60 10.48 8.92
N GLU A 291 -24.58 9.18 8.70
CA GLU A 291 -25.28 8.17 9.52
C GLU A 291 -24.44 7.64 10.67
N ALA A 292 -23.11 7.75 10.57
CA ALA A 292 -22.21 7.43 11.66
C ALA A 292 -22.22 8.55 12.71
N ASP A 293 -22.01 8.20 13.98
CA ASP A 293 -21.79 9.23 14.99
C ASP A 293 -20.59 10.09 14.56
N THR A 294 -20.75 11.43 14.62
CA THR A 294 -19.74 12.41 14.16
C THR A 294 -18.35 12.21 14.78
N ASP A 295 -18.27 11.43 15.85
CA ASP A 295 -17.03 10.97 16.48
C ASP A 295 -16.12 10.11 15.58
N VAL A 296 -16.64 9.49 14.52
CA VAL A 296 -15.84 8.73 13.55
C VAL A 296 -14.73 9.58 12.93
N LEU A 297 -15.01 10.86 12.66
CA LEU A 297 -14.04 11.80 12.10
C LEU A 297 -13.22 12.51 13.19
N ARG A 298 -13.69 12.53 14.43
CA ARG A 298 -13.05 13.22 15.56
C ARG A 298 -12.14 12.27 16.32
N ILE A 299 -11.01 11.93 15.71
CA ILE A 299 -10.07 11.00 16.35
C ILE A 299 -9.50 11.62 17.64
N PRO A 300 -9.58 10.91 18.79
CA PRO A 300 -8.94 11.35 20.02
C PRO A 300 -7.42 11.50 19.85
N ALA A 301 -6.85 12.60 20.32
CA ALA A 301 -5.40 12.85 20.24
C ALA A 301 -4.57 11.72 20.88
N ALA A 302 -5.11 11.06 21.90
CA ALA A 302 -4.50 9.93 22.59
C ALA A 302 -4.24 8.72 21.68
N ARG A 303 -4.99 8.57 20.58
CA ARG A 303 -4.81 7.46 19.61
C ARG A 303 -3.47 7.53 18.86
N PHE A 304 -2.83 8.71 18.81
CA PHE A 304 -1.60 8.93 18.04
C PHE A 304 -0.32 8.91 18.87
N GLY A 305 -0.38 8.45 20.12
CA GLY A 305 0.77 8.37 21.02
C GLY A 305 1.30 9.76 21.42
N GLU A 306 1.81 9.88 22.65
CA GLU A 306 2.35 11.16 23.13
C GLU A 306 3.80 11.41 22.69
N LYS A 307 4.51 10.34 22.31
CA LYS A 307 5.92 10.39 21.94
C LYS A 307 6.09 10.18 20.43
N PRO A 308 6.80 11.08 19.73
CA PRO A 308 7.11 10.87 18.32
C PRO A 308 7.89 9.58 18.16
N GLY A 309 7.48 8.74 17.21
CA GLY A 309 8.31 7.62 16.77
C GLY A 309 9.68 8.14 16.31
N ARG A 310 10.74 7.35 16.54
CA ARG A 310 12.12 7.74 16.16
C ARG A 310 12.28 8.08 14.67
N TYR A 311 11.37 7.55 13.83
CA TYR A 311 11.33 7.74 12.38
C TYR A 311 10.04 8.39 11.88
N ASP A 312 9.26 9.01 12.76
CA ASP A 312 8.07 9.77 12.35
C ASP A 312 8.49 11.14 11.78
N SER A 313 8.06 11.43 10.55
CA SER A 313 8.32 12.70 9.87
C SER A 313 7.47 13.84 10.42
N HIS A 314 6.37 13.52 11.13
CA HIS A 314 5.46 14.51 11.70
C HIS A 314 5.55 14.52 13.24
N PRO A 315 5.29 15.66 13.90
CA PRO A 315 5.08 15.69 15.34
C PRO A 315 3.79 14.94 15.69
N PRO A 316 3.71 14.29 16.87
CA PRO A 316 2.48 13.68 17.34
C PRO A 316 1.32 14.68 17.34
N LEU A 317 0.11 14.19 17.04
CA LEU A 317 -1.08 15.03 16.98
C LEU A 317 -1.30 15.81 18.29
N ALA A 318 -1.07 15.17 19.44
CA ALA A 318 -1.18 15.81 20.75
C ALA A 318 -0.24 17.03 20.90
N VAL A 319 0.98 16.96 20.36
CA VAL A 319 1.95 18.07 20.41
C VAL A 319 1.48 19.24 19.53
N ARG A 320 0.98 18.94 18.33
CA ARG A 320 0.44 19.95 17.40
C ARG A 320 -0.76 20.66 18.00
N LEU A 321 -1.72 19.90 18.55
CA LEU A 321 -2.91 20.44 19.19
C LEU A 321 -2.59 21.27 20.45
N ALA A 322 -1.65 20.82 21.28
CA ALA A 322 -1.21 21.57 22.46
C ALA A 322 -0.56 22.91 22.07
N ARG A 323 0.25 22.92 21.00
CA ARG A 323 0.84 24.16 20.47
C ARG A 323 -0.23 25.11 19.95
N LEU A 324 -1.16 24.62 19.13
CA LEU A 324 -2.28 25.42 18.62
C LEU A 324 -3.11 26.02 19.75
N ALA A 325 -3.38 25.26 20.82
CA ALA A 325 -4.12 25.74 21.98
C ALA A 325 -3.41 26.89 22.74
N ALA A 326 -2.07 26.97 22.65
CA ALA A 326 -1.27 28.01 23.29
C ALA A 326 -1.10 29.29 22.44
N LEU A 327 -1.57 29.30 21.18
CA LEU A 327 -1.47 30.46 20.31
C LEU A 327 -2.52 31.52 20.69
N ASP A 328 -2.09 32.77 20.78
CA ASP A 328 -2.98 33.93 20.91
C ASP A 328 -3.43 34.37 19.50
N THR A 329 -4.50 33.74 19.01
CA THR A 329 -5.08 34.02 17.68
C THR A 329 -6.59 34.16 17.80
N ASP A 330 -7.16 35.11 17.07
CA ASP A 330 -8.60 35.28 17.00
C ASP A 330 -9.27 34.01 16.45
N SER A 331 -10.39 33.62 17.06
CA SER A 331 -11.21 32.53 16.56
C SER A 331 -11.90 32.98 15.27
N ALA A 332 -11.44 32.49 14.12
CA ALA A 332 -12.23 32.65 12.91
C ALA A 332 -13.52 31.83 13.06
N ARG A 333 -14.62 32.39 12.55
CA ARG A 333 -15.91 31.70 12.55
C ARG A 333 -15.92 30.61 11.49
N ASP A 334 -16.25 29.39 11.90
CA ASP A 334 -16.68 28.32 11.01
C ASP A 334 -18.22 28.35 10.98
N ASP A 335 -18.79 28.64 9.82
CA ASP A 335 -20.24 28.69 9.63
C ASP A 335 -20.85 27.31 9.31
N GLY A 336 -20.02 26.26 9.28
CA GLY A 336 -20.45 24.90 8.99
C GLY A 336 -20.69 24.62 7.50
N THR A 337 -20.47 25.59 6.61
CA THR A 337 -20.68 25.38 5.18
C THR A 337 -19.73 24.33 4.64
N ALA A 338 -20.25 23.28 4.00
CA ALA A 338 -19.43 22.19 3.47
C ALA A 338 -18.45 22.67 2.38
N ALA A 339 -17.21 22.16 2.40
CA ALA A 339 -16.21 22.43 1.37
C ALA A 339 -16.63 21.93 -0.02
N ALA A 340 -17.44 20.87 -0.08
CA ALA A 340 -18.04 20.36 -1.32
C ALA A 340 -18.84 21.45 -2.08
N ALA A 341 -19.37 22.46 -1.38
CA ALA A 341 -20.06 23.57 -2.03
C ALA A 341 -19.13 24.50 -2.84
N LEU A 342 -17.81 24.34 -2.76
CA LEU A 342 -16.84 25.06 -3.60
C LEU A 342 -16.59 24.36 -4.94
N LEU A 343 -17.06 23.11 -5.08
CA LEU A 343 -16.92 22.30 -6.29
C LEU A 343 -18.04 22.61 -7.29
N PRO A 344 -17.82 22.35 -8.59
CA PRO A 344 -18.85 22.53 -9.61
C PRO A 344 -20.08 21.68 -9.34
N ALA A 345 -21.24 22.16 -9.79
CA ALA A 345 -22.49 21.38 -9.74
C ALA A 345 -22.40 20.06 -10.52
N ASP A 346 -21.64 20.01 -11.63
CA ASP A 346 -21.39 18.80 -12.41
C ASP A 346 -20.14 18.05 -11.92
N LEU A 347 -20.22 17.53 -10.69
CA LEU A 347 -19.19 16.66 -10.12
C LEU A 347 -19.07 15.33 -10.86
N GLY A 348 -20.14 14.85 -11.51
CA GLY A 348 -20.17 13.54 -12.17
C GLY A 348 -19.07 13.36 -13.23
N ARG A 349 -18.82 14.38 -14.06
CA ARG A 349 -17.72 14.34 -15.04
C ARG A 349 -16.33 14.28 -14.39
N ILE A 350 -16.13 15.00 -13.29
CA ILE A 350 -14.88 15.02 -12.53
C ILE A 350 -14.66 13.66 -11.88
N VAL A 351 -15.67 13.16 -11.18
CA VAL A 351 -15.63 11.88 -10.47
C VAL A 351 -15.36 10.73 -11.42
N ARG A 352 -15.98 10.71 -12.61
CA ARG A 352 -15.72 9.69 -13.63
C ARG A 352 -14.25 9.66 -14.06
N ARG A 353 -13.61 10.83 -14.14
CA ARG A 353 -12.19 10.95 -14.51
C ARG A 353 -11.28 10.54 -13.35
N VAL A 354 -11.63 10.95 -12.12
CA VAL A 354 -10.86 10.61 -10.91
C VAL A 354 -10.90 9.12 -10.59
N ARG A 355 -12.06 8.46 -10.70
CA ARG A 355 -12.16 7.04 -10.32
C ARG A 355 -11.37 6.10 -11.24
N GLY A 356 -11.27 6.42 -12.53
CA GLY A 356 -10.95 5.42 -13.54
C GLY A 356 -12.02 4.33 -13.64
N LEU A 357 -12.43 3.94 -14.84
CA LEU A 357 -13.31 2.79 -15.02
C LEU A 357 -12.55 1.75 -15.84
N PRO A 358 -12.21 0.59 -15.26
CA PRO A 358 -11.65 -0.50 -16.05
C PRO A 358 -12.70 -0.97 -17.09
N PRO A 359 -12.26 -1.49 -18.25
CA PRO A 359 -13.18 -2.06 -19.24
C PRO A 359 -14.07 -3.13 -18.62
N GLY A 360 -15.38 -3.06 -18.85
CA GLY A 360 -16.35 -4.04 -18.35
C GLY A 360 -16.94 -3.74 -16.97
N ALA A 361 -16.46 -2.73 -16.24
CA ALA A 361 -17.07 -2.32 -14.97
C ALA A 361 -18.45 -1.69 -15.21
N ARG A 362 -19.45 -2.12 -14.43
CA ARG A 362 -20.79 -1.54 -14.41
C ARG A 362 -20.82 -0.40 -13.39
N SER A 363 -21.10 0.81 -13.88
CA SER A 363 -21.37 1.97 -13.01
C SER A 363 -22.85 2.00 -12.66
N LEU A 364 -23.17 2.09 -11.37
CA LEU A 364 -24.54 2.25 -10.85
C LEU A 364 -24.68 3.62 -10.17
N PRO A 365 -25.88 4.22 -10.11
CA PRO A 365 -26.16 5.31 -9.19
C PRO A 365 -25.68 4.95 -7.77
N TRP A 366 -24.99 5.86 -7.09
CA TRP A 366 -24.31 5.54 -5.82
C TRP A 366 -25.29 5.03 -4.75
N GLN A 367 -26.56 5.44 -4.78
CA GLN A 367 -27.61 4.93 -3.89
C GLN A 367 -27.88 3.45 -4.16
N GLU A 368 -28.13 3.08 -5.42
CA GLU A 368 -28.35 1.69 -5.82
C GLU A 368 -27.10 0.82 -5.55
N TRP A 369 -25.91 1.39 -5.76
CA TRP A 369 -24.66 0.73 -5.41
C TRP A 369 -24.56 0.48 -3.90
N ALA A 370 -24.89 1.48 -3.07
CA ALA A 370 -24.80 1.37 -1.62
C ALA A 370 -25.73 0.28 -1.08
N GLU A 371 -26.97 0.20 -1.58
CA GLU A 371 -27.92 -0.86 -1.23
C GLU A 371 -27.41 -2.26 -1.63
N GLN A 372 -26.87 -2.40 -2.84
CA GLN A 372 -26.32 -3.68 -3.32
C GLN A 372 -25.05 -4.09 -2.56
N ALA A 373 -24.15 -3.14 -2.30
CA ALA A 373 -22.95 -3.38 -1.50
C ALA A 373 -23.30 -3.78 -0.07
N ALA A 374 -24.28 -3.11 0.55
CA ALA A 374 -24.83 -3.45 1.87
C ALA A 374 -25.46 -4.84 1.89
N GLY A 375 -26.18 -5.25 0.85
CA GLY A 375 -26.80 -6.56 0.79
C GLY A 375 -25.84 -7.73 0.59
N ARG A 376 -24.62 -7.50 0.08
CA ARG A 376 -23.72 -8.55 -0.38
C ARG A 376 -23.31 -9.55 0.72
N PRO A 377 -22.85 -9.15 1.92
CA PRO A 377 -22.52 -10.11 2.98
C PRO A 377 -23.71 -10.99 3.37
N ALA A 378 -24.93 -10.42 3.38
CA ALA A 378 -26.15 -11.16 3.64
C ALA A 378 -26.52 -12.11 2.48
N GLN A 379 -26.27 -11.73 1.23
CA GLN A 379 -26.44 -12.61 0.07
C GLN A 379 -25.51 -13.81 0.12
N GLU A 380 -24.22 -13.60 0.45
CA GLU A 380 -23.23 -14.67 0.56
C GLU A 380 -23.58 -15.66 1.68
N ARG A 381 -24.00 -15.15 2.85
CA ARG A 381 -24.47 -15.98 3.98
C ARG A 381 -25.76 -16.74 3.64
N ALA A 382 -26.72 -16.08 3.01
CA ALA A 382 -27.96 -16.73 2.56
C ALA A 382 -27.66 -17.84 1.53
N ALA A 383 -26.76 -17.59 0.59
CA ALA A 383 -26.32 -18.57 -0.40
C ALA A 383 -25.64 -19.78 0.25
N ALA A 384 -24.80 -19.57 1.26
CA ALA A 384 -24.16 -20.64 2.02
C ALA A 384 -25.19 -21.50 2.77
N LEU A 385 -26.20 -20.88 3.39
CA LEU A 385 -27.28 -21.62 4.04
C LEU A 385 -28.11 -22.44 3.06
N LEU A 386 -28.44 -21.89 1.90
CA LEU A 386 -29.15 -22.63 0.85
C LEU A 386 -28.32 -23.80 0.30
N ARG A 387 -26.99 -23.66 0.16
CA ARG A 387 -26.10 -24.77 -0.21
C ARG A 387 -26.08 -25.87 0.86
N ALA A 388 -26.05 -25.51 2.15
CA ALA A 388 -26.14 -26.47 3.25
C ALA A 388 -27.50 -27.19 3.25
N ALA A 389 -28.59 -26.46 3.02
CA ALA A 389 -29.93 -27.04 2.89
C ALA A 389 -29.99 -28.03 1.71
N ARG A 390 -29.40 -27.67 0.55
CA ARG A 390 -29.31 -28.56 -0.63
C ARG A 390 -28.64 -29.90 -0.32
N ARG A 391 -27.63 -29.92 0.55
CA ARG A 391 -26.93 -31.14 0.97
C ARG A 391 -27.75 -32.00 1.95
N THR A 392 -28.71 -31.38 2.63
CA THR A 392 -29.56 -32.04 3.64
C THR A 392 -30.88 -32.56 3.05
N THR A 393 -31.33 -32.03 1.91
CA THR A 393 -32.60 -32.41 1.27
C THR A 393 -32.41 -33.07 -0.09
N GLU A 394 -33.17 -34.14 -0.37
CA GLU A 394 -33.33 -34.67 -1.72
C GLU A 394 -34.46 -33.90 -2.45
N GLY A 395 -34.13 -33.11 -3.48
CA GLY A 395 -35.16 -32.33 -4.19
C GLY A 395 -34.64 -31.18 -5.06
N GLY A 396 -35.59 -30.32 -5.50
CA GLY A 396 -35.34 -29.15 -6.35
C GLY A 396 -34.52 -28.04 -5.67
N GLN A 397 -34.49 -26.84 -6.26
CA GLN A 397 -33.71 -25.74 -5.69
C GLN A 397 -34.23 -25.33 -4.30
N PRO A 398 -33.38 -25.32 -3.25
CA PRO A 398 -33.80 -24.97 -1.90
C PRO A 398 -34.21 -23.49 -1.81
N THR A 399 -35.25 -23.24 -1.02
CA THR A 399 -35.83 -21.91 -0.77
C THR A 399 -35.88 -21.63 0.73
N LEU A 400 -36.30 -20.43 1.15
CA LEU A 400 -36.59 -20.18 2.56
C LEU A 400 -37.65 -21.14 3.10
N GLY A 401 -38.65 -21.50 2.30
CA GLY A 401 -39.63 -22.53 2.67
C GLY A 401 -38.95 -23.85 3.05
N THR A 402 -38.03 -24.32 2.20
CA THR A 402 -37.24 -25.55 2.42
C THR A 402 -36.43 -25.48 3.72
N VAL A 403 -35.77 -24.36 3.99
CA VAL A 403 -35.00 -24.17 5.24
C VAL A 403 -35.92 -24.19 6.46
N LEU A 404 -37.07 -23.52 6.41
CA LEU A 404 -38.02 -23.51 7.52
C LEU A 404 -38.69 -24.88 7.75
N GLU A 405 -38.86 -25.70 6.70
CA GLU A 405 -39.33 -27.09 6.81
C GLU A 405 -38.30 -27.97 7.52
N LEU A 406 -37.03 -27.92 7.09
CA LEU A 406 -35.93 -28.63 7.77
C LEU A 406 -35.85 -28.30 9.26
N LEU A 407 -35.99 -27.03 9.63
CA LEU A 407 -36.02 -26.61 11.03
C LEU A 407 -37.24 -27.17 11.77
N GLY A 408 -38.40 -27.24 11.12
CA GLY A 408 -39.63 -27.81 11.68
C GLY A 408 -39.53 -29.31 11.95
N ASP A 409 -38.81 -30.02 11.07
CA ASP A 409 -38.57 -31.46 11.17
C ASP A 409 -37.43 -31.83 12.14
N GLY A 410 -36.87 -30.84 12.86
CA GLY A 410 -35.80 -31.07 13.83
C GLY A 410 -34.40 -31.20 13.22
N HIS A 411 -34.20 -30.83 11.96
CA HIS A 411 -32.91 -30.93 11.24
C HIS A 411 -31.99 -29.71 11.46
N ALA A 412 -32.22 -28.90 12.50
CA ALA A 412 -31.36 -27.74 12.81
C ALA A 412 -29.89 -28.14 13.06
N GLY A 413 -29.64 -29.26 13.76
CA GLY A 413 -28.29 -29.76 14.03
C GLY A 413 -27.54 -30.25 12.78
N PRO A 414 -28.14 -31.12 11.94
CA PRO A 414 -27.61 -31.45 10.62
C PRO A 414 -27.32 -30.23 9.74
N LEU A 415 -28.25 -29.28 9.67
CA LEU A 415 -28.09 -28.06 8.87
C LEU A 415 -26.94 -27.18 9.38
N ALA A 416 -26.79 -27.05 10.70
CA ALA A 416 -25.68 -26.30 11.30
C ALA A 416 -24.31 -26.93 11.01
N ARG A 417 -24.23 -28.28 11.03
CA ARG A 417 -23.00 -29.01 10.68
C ARG A 417 -22.63 -28.84 9.21
N GLU A 418 -23.61 -28.91 8.32
CA GLU A 418 -23.40 -28.68 6.89
C GLU A 418 -23.07 -27.22 6.56
N PHE A 419 -23.47 -26.27 7.42
CA PHE A 419 -23.15 -24.86 7.26
C PHE A 419 -21.75 -24.50 7.76
N GLY A 420 -21.28 -25.13 8.85
CA GLY A 420 -19.95 -24.89 9.44
C GLY A 420 -18.95 -26.01 9.14
N GLU A 421 -18.28 -25.95 7.99
CA GLU A 421 -17.11 -26.81 7.73
C GLU A 421 -15.81 -26.11 8.19
N GLU A 422 -15.54 -26.13 9.50
CA GLU A 422 -14.21 -26.36 10.16
C GLU A 422 -14.27 -26.03 11.68
N PRO A 423 -13.47 -26.68 12.54
CA PRO A 423 -13.61 -26.64 14.02
C PRO A 423 -13.25 -25.31 14.69
N GLU A 424 -12.82 -24.29 13.95
CA GLU A 424 -12.34 -23.01 14.49
C GLU A 424 -13.22 -21.80 14.13
N GLY A 425 -14.31 -21.99 13.36
CA GLY A 425 -15.27 -20.94 13.05
C GLY A 425 -16.65 -21.27 13.61
N ASP A 426 -17.13 -20.53 14.60
CA ASP A 426 -18.52 -20.63 15.09
C ASP A 426 -19.50 -20.44 13.91
N GLY A 427 -20.16 -21.52 13.50
CA GLY A 427 -21.17 -21.50 12.44
C GLY A 427 -22.42 -20.77 12.92
N ASP A 428 -22.52 -19.47 12.64
CA ASP A 428 -23.67 -18.64 13.03
C ASP A 428 -24.91 -18.90 12.14
N LEU A 429 -25.64 -19.99 12.44
CA LEU A 429 -26.91 -20.31 11.79
C LEU A 429 -27.98 -19.22 12.00
N HIS A 430 -27.91 -18.49 13.12
CA HIS A 430 -28.80 -17.36 13.39
C HIS A 430 -28.58 -16.24 12.38
N GLY A 431 -27.34 -15.78 12.22
CA GLY A 431 -26.98 -14.78 11.22
C GLY A 431 -27.31 -15.22 9.80
N ALA A 432 -27.13 -16.50 9.49
CA ALA A 432 -27.45 -17.06 8.17
C ALA A 432 -28.97 -17.06 7.88
N LEU A 433 -29.80 -17.49 8.84
CA LEU A 433 -31.26 -17.47 8.69
C LEU A 433 -31.80 -16.04 8.64
N ARG A 434 -31.27 -15.14 9.50
CA ARG A 434 -31.58 -13.71 9.45
C ARG A 434 -31.26 -13.12 8.08
N ALA A 435 -30.09 -13.44 7.52
CA ALA A 435 -29.68 -12.98 6.20
C ALA A 435 -30.62 -13.48 5.09
N LEU A 436 -30.99 -14.77 5.11
CA LEU A 436 -31.92 -15.34 4.13
C LEU A 436 -33.31 -14.71 4.21
N VAL A 437 -33.85 -14.51 5.42
CA VAL A 437 -35.11 -13.79 5.63
C VAL A 437 -35.01 -12.35 5.11
N GLY A 438 -33.90 -11.66 5.40
CA GLY A 438 -33.62 -10.32 4.88
C GLY A 438 -33.63 -10.26 3.36
N GLN A 439 -33.01 -11.22 2.66
CA GLN A 439 -33.03 -11.27 1.20
C GLN A 439 -34.44 -11.46 0.62
N HIS A 440 -35.28 -12.28 1.27
CA HIS A 440 -36.67 -12.44 0.86
C HIS A 440 -37.50 -11.15 1.08
N LEU A 441 -37.26 -10.42 2.18
CA LEU A 441 -37.90 -9.13 2.44
C LEU A 441 -37.50 -8.07 1.40
N VAL A 442 -36.22 -8.03 1.01
CA VAL A 442 -35.73 -7.15 -0.06
C VAL A 442 -36.30 -7.56 -1.42
N GLY A 443 -36.31 -8.85 -1.75
CA GLY A 443 -36.90 -9.37 -2.99
C GLY A 443 -38.42 -9.14 -3.11
N ALA A 444 -39.11 -8.97 -1.99
CA ALA A 444 -40.52 -8.59 -1.93
C ALA A 444 -40.76 -7.06 -1.94
N GLY A 445 -39.70 -6.24 -2.01
CA GLY A 445 -39.79 -4.79 -1.96
C GLY A 445 -40.26 -4.24 -0.61
N ARG A 446 -40.04 -4.98 0.49
CA ARG A 446 -40.48 -4.63 1.84
C ARG A 446 -39.35 -4.11 2.74
N ALA A 447 -38.11 -4.34 2.33
CA ALA A 447 -36.93 -3.89 3.03
C ALA A 447 -35.85 -3.47 2.03
N HIS A 448 -34.86 -2.74 2.51
CA HIS A 448 -33.62 -2.47 1.79
C HIS A 448 -32.44 -2.61 2.76
N TRP A 449 -31.27 -2.92 2.22
CA TRP A 449 -30.05 -2.97 3.01
C TRP A 449 -29.43 -1.58 3.02
N ARG A 450 -29.11 -1.08 4.20
CA ARG A 450 -28.37 0.16 4.38
C ARG A 450 -26.96 -0.16 4.90
N PRO A 451 -25.91 0.42 4.31
CA PRO A 451 -24.57 0.26 4.84
C PRO A 451 -24.50 0.93 6.22
N ALA A 452 -23.85 0.30 7.20
CA ALA A 452 -23.63 0.90 8.50
C ALA A 452 -22.14 1.00 8.82
N TRP A 453 -21.75 2.10 9.45
CA TRP A 453 -20.38 2.30 9.89
C TRP A 453 -20.05 1.32 11.01
N GLY A 454 -19.14 0.37 10.79
CA GLY A 454 -18.91 -0.70 11.76
C GLY A 454 -18.80 -2.09 11.14
N GLY A 455 -19.28 -2.26 9.90
CA GLY A 455 -19.08 -3.48 9.10
C GLY A 455 -20.31 -4.39 8.99
N GLU A 456 -21.35 -4.16 9.79
CA GLU A 456 -22.61 -4.90 9.66
C GLU A 456 -23.69 -4.04 9.01
N SER A 457 -24.14 -4.44 7.82
CA SER A 457 -25.26 -3.79 7.13
C SER A 457 -26.54 -3.93 7.93
N GLU A 458 -27.32 -2.85 7.99
CA GLU A 458 -28.62 -2.84 8.67
C GLU A 458 -29.74 -3.16 7.66
N LEU A 459 -30.66 -4.03 8.07
CA LEU A 459 -31.87 -4.29 7.30
C LEU A 459 -32.96 -3.32 7.76
N GLU A 460 -33.33 -2.38 6.89
CA GLU A 460 -34.42 -1.46 7.17
C GLU A 460 -35.73 -1.99 6.61
N CYS A 461 -36.66 -2.31 7.51
CA CYS A 461 -38.00 -2.74 7.15
C CYS A 461 -39.03 -1.94 7.98
N PRO A 462 -39.85 -1.06 7.36
CA PRO A 462 -40.88 -0.28 8.07
C PRO A 462 -41.88 -1.15 8.86
N GLY A 463 -42.05 -2.40 8.44
CA GLY A 463 -42.92 -3.38 9.09
C GLY A 463 -42.22 -4.35 10.02
N LEU A 464 -40.90 -4.30 10.24
CA LEU A 464 -40.22 -5.25 11.13
C LEU A 464 -38.89 -4.68 11.60
N THR A 465 -38.79 -4.34 12.89
CA THR A 465 -37.52 -3.83 13.44
C THR A 465 -36.45 -4.92 13.46
N GLY A 466 -35.19 -4.52 13.34
CA GLY A 466 -34.06 -5.46 13.36
C GLY A 466 -34.06 -6.35 14.61
N ARG A 467 -34.35 -5.78 15.79
CA ARG A 467 -34.48 -6.51 17.06
C ARG A 467 -35.63 -7.51 17.05
N ALA A 468 -36.80 -7.13 16.54
CA ALA A 468 -37.93 -8.05 16.45
C ALA A 468 -37.65 -9.20 15.48
N LEU A 469 -36.93 -8.94 14.38
CA LEU A 469 -36.45 -9.99 13.49
C LEU A 469 -35.47 -10.95 14.20
N ASP A 470 -34.52 -10.43 14.99
CA ASP A 470 -33.58 -11.25 15.76
C ASP A 470 -34.31 -12.15 16.77
N GLU A 471 -35.32 -11.62 17.45
CA GLU A 471 -36.14 -12.38 18.40
C GLU A 471 -36.91 -13.51 17.67
N LEU A 472 -37.56 -13.21 16.54
CA LEU A 472 -38.27 -14.22 15.74
C LEU A 472 -37.34 -15.30 15.17
N VAL A 473 -36.15 -14.94 14.70
CA VAL A 473 -35.16 -15.88 14.17
C VAL A 473 -34.58 -16.76 15.29
N ARG A 474 -34.32 -16.18 16.46
CA ARG A 474 -33.85 -16.93 17.64
C ARG A 474 -34.88 -17.96 18.09
N ASP A 475 -36.14 -17.57 18.17
CA ASP A 475 -37.23 -18.45 18.59
C ASP A 475 -37.45 -19.58 17.58
N ALA A 476 -37.36 -19.28 16.29
CA ALA A 476 -37.45 -20.25 15.20
C ALA A 476 -36.34 -21.31 15.23
N LEU A 477 -35.13 -20.94 15.67
CA LEU A 477 -34.01 -21.89 15.83
C LEU A 477 -34.08 -22.67 17.15
N ALA A 478 -34.71 -22.12 18.18
CA ALA A 478 -34.81 -22.76 19.49
C ALA A 478 -35.83 -23.91 19.53
N THR A 479 -36.98 -23.73 18.88
CA THR A 479 -38.06 -24.75 18.88
C THR A 479 -38.85 -24.77 17.57
N PRO A 480 -39.39 -25.94 17.15
CA PRO A 480 -40.29 -26.01 15.99
C PRO A 480 -41.53 -25.12 16.13
N ALA A 481 -42.03 -24.91 17.35
CA ALA A 481 -43.16 -24.02 17.62
C ALA A 481 -42.83 -22.54 17.35
N GLY A 482 -41.57 -22.14 17.49
CA GLY A 482 -41.08 -20.79 17.18
C GLY A 482 -41.12 -20.42 15.70
N LEU A 483 -41.31 -21.39 14.80
CA LEU A 483 -41.46 -21.13 13.36
C LEU A 483 -42.81 -20.50 13.00
N ALA A 484 -43.86 -20.75 13.78
CA ALA A 484 -45.21 -20.26 13.47
C ALA A 484 -45.31 -18.71 13.52
N PRO A 485 -44.79 -18.03 14.57
CA PRO A 485 -44.70 -16.56 14.58
C PRO A 485 -43.91 -15.97 13.41
N LEU A 486 -42.74 -16.56 13.07
CA LEU A 486 -41.92 -16.10 11.96
C LEU A 486 -42.67 -16.23 10.62
N ARG A 487 -43.27 -17.40 10.34
CA ARG A 487 -44.07 -17.62 9.11
C ARG A 487 -45.25 -16.65 9.03
N ALA A 488 -45.98 -16.46 10.12
CA ALA A 488 -47.11 -15.53 10.17
C ALA A 488 -46.66 -14.09 9.89
N ARG A 489 -45.51 -13.67 10.42
CA ARG A 489 -44.97 -12.32 10.18
C ARG A 489 -44.53 -12.13 8.73
N LEU A 490 -43.85 -13.12 8.15
CA LEU A 490 -43.42 -13.07 6.75
C LEU A 490 -44.62 -13.07 5.78
N ALA A 491 -45.64 -13.88 6.05
CA ALA A 491 -46.88 -13.89 5.29
C ALA A 491 -47.61 -12.53 5.37
N ALA A 492 -47.67 -11.91 6.56
CA ALA A 492 -48.27 -10.59 6.73
C ALA A 492 -47.52 -9.49 5.95
N LEU A 493 -46.22 -9.67 5.71
CA LEU A 493 -45.40 -8.77 4.89
C LEU A 493 -45.47 -9.12 3.38
N GLY A 494 -46.20 -10.18 3.00
CA GLY A 494 -46.35 -10.62 1.61
C GLY A 494 -45.10 -11.30 1.05
N VAL A 495 -44.31 -11.96 1.90
CA VAL A 495 -43.13 -12.73 1.49
C VAL A 495 -43.57 -14.10 0.99
N ASP A 496 -43.20 -14.42 -0.25
CA ASP A 496 -43.32 -15.77 -0.80
C ASP A 496 -42.12 -16.63 -0.37
N LEU A 497 -42.38 -17.66 0.44
CA LEU A 497 -41.36 -18.56 0.97
C LEU A 497 -40.81 -19.53 -0.10
N GLY A 498 -41.59 -19.83 -1.13
CA GLY A 498 -41.22 -20.75 -2.21
C GLY A 498 -40.52 -20.06 -3.39
N ARG A 499 -40.44 -18.72 -3.37
CA ARG A 499 -39.72 -17.97 -4.41
C ARG A 499 -38.21 -18.16 -4.26
N PRO A 500 -37.50 -18.58 -5.32
CA PRO A 500 -36.04 -18.59 -5.30
C PRO A 500 -35.50 -17.17 -5.09
N VAL A 501 -34.58 -17.01 -4.14
CA VAL A 501 -33.79 -15.79 -4.01
C VAL A 501 -32.65 -15.86 -5.01
N PRO A 502 -32.37 -14.79 -5.77
CA PRO A 502 -31.10 -14.69 -6.49
C PRO A 502 -29.95 -14.59 -5.47
N ALA A 503 -29.45 -15.74 -5.04
CA ALA A 503 -28.18 -15.87 -4.34
C ALA A 503 -27.07 -15.51 -5.34
N GLY A 504 -26.33 -14.44 -5.07
CA GLY A 504 -25.46 -13.78 -6.05
C GLY A 504 -24.34 -14.65 -6.65
N GLY A 505 -24.03 -14.37 -7.92
CA GLY A 505 -22.82 -14.75 -8.65
C GLY A 505 -22.85 -16.12 -9.34
N PRO A 506 -22.32 -16.27 -10.57
CA PRO A 506 -22.17 -17.59 -11.19
C PRO A 506 -21.31 -18.50 -10.30
N GLU A 507 -21.71 -19.78 -10.17
CA GLU A 507 -20.83 -20.82 -9.62
C GLU A 507 -19.49 -20.78 -10.40
N PRO A 508 -18.32 -20.82 -9.72
CA PRO A 508 -17.10 -21.11 -10.43
C PRO A 508 -17.20 -22.55 -10.94
N GLU A 509 -17.48 -22.70 -12.23
CA GLU A 509 -17.38 -23.98 -12.94
C GLU A 509 -15.99 -24.57 -12.66
N PRO A 510 -15.88 -25.81 -12.13
CA PRO A 510 -14.60 -26.46 -11.96
C PRO A 510 -14.08 -26.84 -13.36
N GLY A 511 -13.33 -25.92 -13.98
CA GLY A 511 -12.60 -26.19 -15.22
C GLY A 511 -12.77 -25.20 -16.37
N SER A 512 -13.38 -24.03 -16.19
CA SER A 512 -13.41 -23.03 -17.27
C SER A 512 -12.03 -22.40 -17.48
N ARG A 513 -11.34 -22.84 -18.54
CA ARG A 513 -10.10 -22.24 -19.07
C ARG A 513 -10.25 -20.73 -19.21
N GLU A 514 -9.20 -20.01 -18.81
CA GLU A 514 -9.01 -18.58 -19.07
C GLU A 514 -9.45 -18.22 -20.51
N PRO A 515 -10.36 -17.27 -20.71
CA PRO A 515 -10.56 -16.73 -22.04
C PRO A 515 -9.30 -15.95 -22.43
N ALA A 516 -8.75 -16.30 -23.58
CA ALA A 516 -7.59 -15.67 -24.18
C ALA A 516 -7.74 -14.14 -24.19
N SER A 517 -6.73 -13.46 -23.64
CA SER A 517 -6.56 -12.02 -23.66
C SER A 517 -6.68 -11.48 -25.10
N VAL A 518 -7.78 -10.80 -25.40
CA VAL A 518 -7.91 -9.99 -26.62
C VAL A 518 -7.40 -8.59 -26.31
N GLY A 519 -6.33 -8.20 -27.01
CA GLY A 519 -5.59 -6.97 -26.79
C GLY A 519 -6.41 -5.70 -27.01
N ILE A 520 -6.43 -4.86 -25.99
CA ILE A 520 -6.73 -3.43 -26.08
C ILE A 520 -5.40 -2.73 -25.77
N THR A 521 -4.88 -1.95 -26.71
CA THR A 521 -3.62 -1.23 -26.58
C THR A 521 -3.77 -0.06 -25.62
N PRO A 522 -3.09 -0.06 -24.46
CA PRO A 522 -2.98 1.11 -23.61
C PRO A 522 -1.75 1.92 -24.03
N VAL A 523 -1.94 3.22 -24.23
CA VAL A 523 -0.83 4.18 -24.07
C VAL A 523 -0.71 4.36 -22.54
N SER A 524 0.26 3.78 -21.83
CA SER A 524 1.47 3.12 -22.31
C SER A 524 1.94 1.98 -21.38
N ASP A 525 1.30 0.80 -21.51
CA ASP A 525 2.05 -0.45 -21.32
C ASP A 525 3.24 -0.47 -22.27
N GLU A 526 3.22 0.28 -23.36
CA GLU A 526 4.41 0.51 -24.17
C GLU A 526 5.54 1.24 -23.45
N GLU A 527 5.31 2.15 -22.49
CA GLU A 527 6.40 2.81 -21.76
C GLU A 527 6.87 1.94 -20.60
N ALA A 528 5.96 1.31 -19.85
CA ALA A 528 6.32 0.37 -18.79
C ALA A 528 6.95 -0.91 -19.37
N ALA A 529 6.44 -1.42 -20.50
CA ALA A 529 7.04 -2.51 -21.25
C ALA A 529 8.21 -2.05 -22.11
N ALA A 530 8.35 -0.78 -22.52
CA ALA A 530 9.60 -0.27 -23.10
C ALA A 530 10.65 -0.09 -22.02
N GLU A 531 10.27 0.23 -20.78
CA GLU A 531 11.18 0.29 -19.64
C GLU A 531 11.58 -1.12 -19.22
N LYS A 532 10.65 -2.07 -19.11
CA LYS A 532 10.94 -3.51 -18.94
C LYS A 532 11.72 -4.10 -20.12
N ARG A 533 11.45 -3.70 -21.37
CA ARG A 533 12.22 -4.11 -22.56
C ARG A 533 13.59 -3.45 -22.57
N LYS A 534 13.74 -2.18 -22.18
CA LYS A 534 15.06 -1.53 -21.98
C LYS A 534 15.85 -2.29 -20.92
N TYR A 535 15.21 -2.75 -19.85
CA TYR A 535 15.80 -3.62 -18.84
C TYR A 535 16.22 -4.97 -19.40
N LEU A 536 15.36 -5.61 -20.19
CA LEU A 536 15.67 -6.87 -20.84
C LEU A 536 16.80 -6.70 -21.86
N TYR A 537 16.77 -5.67 -22.70
CA TYR A 537 17.81 -5.35 -23.68
C TYR A 537 19.12 -4.96 -23.02
N LEU A 538 19.11 -4.18 -21.94
CA LEU A 538 20.32 -3.86 -21.19
C LEU A 538 20.89 -5.10 -20.51
N THR A 539 20.04 -5.94 -19.90
CA THR A 539 20.46 -7.18 -19.25
C THR A 539 21.00 -8.19 -20.28
N VAL A 540 20.34 -8.32 -21.43
CA VAL A 540 20.76 -9.16 -22.55
C VAL A 540 22.02 -8.60 -23.20
N ALA A 541 22.15 -7.27 -23.38
CA ALA A 541 23.34 -6.65 -23.93
C ALA A 541 24.54 -6.81 -22.98
N VAL A 542 24.34 -6.64 -21.67
CA VAL A 542 25.38 -6.86 -20.66
C VAL A 542 25.75 -8.35 -20.60
N ALA A 543 24.78 -9.25 -20.63
CA ALA A 543 25.02 -10.69 -20.68
C ALA A 543 25.72 -11.10 -21.98
N ALA A 544 25.39 -10.49 -23.12
CA ALA A 544 26.01 -10.75 -24.42
C ALA A 544 27.44 -10.22 -24.48
N VAL A 545 27.69 -9.00 -23.99
CA VAL A 545 29.05 -8.45 -23.87
C VAL A 545 29.87 -9.31 -22.91
N ALA A 546 29.30 -9.74 -21.79
CA ALA A 546 29.97 -10.62 -20.85
C ALA A 546 30.25 -12.01 -21.45
N LEU A 547 29.31 -12.57 -22.23
CA LEU A 547 29.51 -13.82 -22.97
C LEU A 547 30.60 -13.66 -24.03
N VAL A 548 30.62 -12.55 -24.77
CA VAL A 548 31.68 -12.24 -25.74
C VAL A 548 33.03 -12.14 -25.03
N LEU A 549 33.11 -11.48 -23.88
CA LEU A 549 34.36 -11.39 -23.10
C LEU A 549 34.80 -12.76 -22.56
N ILE A 550 33.86 -13.61 -22.13
CA ILE A 550 34.14 -15.01 -21.71
C ILE A 550 34.66 -15.83 -22.89
N VAL A 551 33.99 -15.74 -24.05
CA VAL A 551 34.36 -16.49 -25.27
C VAL A 551 35.70 -15.98 -25.81
N VAL A 552 35.94 -14.68 -25.86
CA VAL A 552 37.23 -14.09 -26.25
C VAL A 552 38.31 -14.51 -25.26
N GLY A 553 38.04 -14.50 -23.96
CA GLY A 553 38.97 -15.01 -22.94
C GLY A 553 39.30 -16.50 -23.12
N ALA A 554 38.28 -17.33 -23.39
CA ALA A 554 38.45 -18.76 -23.63
C ALA A 554 39.26 -19.03 -24.91
N LEU A 555 38.96 -18.32 -26.01
CA LEU A 555 39.68 -18.44 -27.29
C LEU A 555 41.12 -17.90 -27.19
N SER A 556 41.35 -16.86 -26.39
CA SER A 556 42.69 -16.32 -26.11
C SER A 556 43.52 -17.26 -25.23
N SER A 557 42.87 -18.14 -24.46
CA SER A 557 43.55 -19.16 -23.64
C SER A 557 43.89 -20.45 -24.41
N SER A 558 43.24 -20.72 -25.55
CA SER A 558 43.46 -21.93 -26.35
C SER A 558 44.67 -21.87 -27.32
N GLY A 559 45.47 -20.81 -27.29
CA GLY A 559 46.63 -20.60 -28.17
C GLY A 559 47.99 -21.08 -27.64
N GLY A 560 48.07 -21.70 -26.45
CA GLY A 560 49.33 -22.16 -25.85
C GLY A 560 49.71 -23.57 -26.30
N GLY A 561 50.67 -23.68 -27.22
CA GLY A 561 51.21 -24.95 -27.71
C GLY A 561 51.78 -25.86 -26.62
N SER A 562 51.75 -27.17 -26.87
CA SER A 562 52.30 -28.23 -26.02
C SER A 562 53.72 -27.88 -25.54
N PRO A 563 53.99 -27.86 -24.22
CA PRO A 563 55.35 -27.62 -23.74
C PRO A 563 56.26 -28.80 -24.13
N ALA A 564 57.27 -28.50 -24.93
CA ALA A 564 58.38 -29.40 -25.24
C ALA A 564 59.10 -29.81 -23.94
N LEU A 565 59.35 -31.11 -23.78
CA LEU A 565 60.11 -31.66 -22.65
C LEU A 565 61.56 -31.14 -22.67
N PRO A 566 62.12 -30.68 -21.53
CA PRO A 566 63.54 -30.32 -21.43
C PRO A 566 64.44 -31.58 -21.51
N PRO A 567 65.67 -31.46 -22.06
CA PRO A 567 66.57 -32.60 -22.30
C PRO A 567 67.18 -33.09 -20.99
N GLY A 568 66.97 -34.35 -20.61
CA GLY A 568 67.66 -34.93 -19.44
C GLY A 568 67.04 -36.15 -18.75
N ILE A 569 65.84 -36.60 -19.11
CA ILE A 569 65.25 -37.81 -18.51
C ILE A 569 65.30 -38.96 -19.52
N ARG A 570 66.26 -39.89 -19.31
CA ARG A 570 66.28 -41.17 -20.02
C ARG A 570 65.34 -42.14 -19.31
N CYS A 571 64.20 -42.45 -19.91
CA CYS A 571 63.45 -43.66 -19.58
C CYS A 571 64.11 -44.84 -20.30
N THR A 572 64.71 -45.77 -19.55
CA THR A 572 65.06 -47.10 -20.08
C THR A 572 63.81 -47.98 -20.00
N TYR A 573 63.38 -48.51 -21.15
CA TYR A 573 62.25 -49.44 -21.24
C TYR A 573 62.60 -50.79 -20.60
N GLY A 574 61.74 -51.26 -19.69
CA GLY A 574 61.67 -52.68 -19.31
C GLY A 574 60.99 -53.50 -20.41
N ALA A 575 61.34 -54.79 -20.51
CA ALA A 575 61.01 -55.70 -21.61
C ALA A 575 59.52 -56.09 -21.75
N ASP A 576 58.63 -55.46 -20.97
CA ASP A 576 57.19 -55.71 -20.88
C ASP A 576 56.34 -54.46 -21.16
N GLY A 577 56.97 -53.38 -21.63
CA GLY A 577 56.34 -52.30 -22.39
C GLY A 577 55.34 -51.38 -21.67
N ASN A 578 54.96 -51.66 -20.41
CA ASN A 578 53.82 -50.97 -19.78
C ASN A 578 53.97 -50.61 -18.29
N SER A 579 55.18 -50.38 -17.77
CA SER A 579 55.28 -49.72 -16.44
C SER A 579 56.60 -48.96 -16.21
N CYS A 580 56.49 -47.74 -15.68
CA CYS A 580 57.56 -47.06 -14.95
C CYS A 580 57.18 -47.01 -13.47
N LEU A 581 57.94 -47.70 -12.61
CA LEU A 581 57.74 -47.75 -11.16
C LEU A 581 58.91 -47.08 -10.40
N ASN A 582 58.56 -45.99 -9.70
CA ASN A 582 58.89 -45.52 -8.35
C ASN A 582 60.24 -45.85 -7.64
N ARG A 583 60.77 -44.84 -6.91
CA ARG A 583 61.40 -45.08 -5.60
C ARG A 583 61.40 -43.85 -4.65
N ALA A 584 60.96 -44.11 -3.42
CA ALA A 584 61.00 -43.23 -2.25
C ALA A 584 62.24 -43.49 -1.36
N TYR A 585 62.59 -42.55 -0.47
CA TYR A 585 63.27 -42.73 0.84
C TYR A 585 63.06 -41.45 1.73
N PRO A 586 63.24 -41.51 3.08
CA PRO A 586 62.28 -41.02 4.09
C PRO A 586 62.97 -40.12 5.18
N PRO A 587 62.69 -40.20 6.51
CA PRO A 587 61.96 -39.19 7.32
C PRO A 587 62.80 -38.47 8.40
N THR A 588 62.40 -37.28 8.86
CA THR A 588 62.60 -36.66 10.21
C THR A 588 61.90 -35.28 10.18
N TRP A 589 61.20 -34.69 11.16
CA TRP A 589 60.95 -34.88 12.59
C TRP A 589 59.60 -34.23 12.94
N ASN A 590 58.91 -34.78 13.94
CA ASN A 590 57.69 -34.27 14.56
C ASN A 590 57.98 -33.96 16.03
N PRO A 591 57.47 -32.85 16.59
CA PRO A 591 56.96 -32.87 17.95
C PRO A 591 55.51 -32.37 18.01
N TYR A 592 54.63 -33.33 18.30
CA TYR A 592 53.21 -33.31 18.70
C TYR A 592 52.83 -32.24 19.76
N PRO A 593 51.55 -32.13 20.21
CA PRO A 593 50.31 -32.77 19.72
C PRO A 593 49.07 -31.85 19.61
N GLY A 594 48.09 -32.27 18.79
CA GLY A 594 46.69 -31.93 19.02
C GLY A 594 46.03 -32.84 20.06
N PRO A 595 44.84 -32.47 20.56
CA PRO A 595 43.68 -33.35 20.38
C PRO A 595 42.53 -32.51 19.79
N GLY A 596 41.68 -32.99 18.89
CA GLY A 596 41.19 -34.34 18.73
C GLY A 596 39.66 -34.32 18.92
N TYR A 597 38.96 -34.19 17.79
CA TYR A 597 37.58 -34.63 17.52
C TYR A 597 36.39 -34.05 18.28
N GLY A 598 35.40 -33.62 17.49
CA GLY A 598 34.02 -33.44 17.91
C GLY A 598 33.27 -32.49 16.99
N LEU A 599 32.69 -33.00 15.90
CA LEU A 599 31.57 -32.36 15.22
C LEU A 599 30.38 -32.30 16.19
N PRO A 600 29.73 -31.14 16.39
CA PRO A 600 28.35 -31.09 16.84
C PRO A 600 27.46 -30.56 15.70
N THR A 601 26.47 -31.39 15.41
CA THR A 601 25.09 -31.12 14.97
C THR A 601 24.61 -29.67 14.71
N PRO A 602 23.66 -29.50 13.78
CA PRO A 602 23.14 -28.20 13.36
C PRO A 602 22.38 -27.49 14.50
N TYR A 603 22.57 -26.17 14.57
CA TYR A 603 21.88 -25.28 15.49
C TYR A 603 20.36 -25.47 15.48
N PRO A 604 19.69 -25.44 16.65
CA PRO A 604 18.25 -25.48 16.72
C PRO A 604 17.64 -24.19 16.17
N ILE A 605 16.60 -24.37 15.36
CA ILE A 605 15.69 -23.32 14.91
C ILE A 605 15.07 -22.68 16.15
N VAL A 606 15.40 -21.41 16.41
CA VAL A 606 14.71 -20.59 17.41
C VAL A 606 13.32 -20.26 16.85
N PRO A 607 12.23 -20.63 17.53
CA PRO A 607 10.89 -20.26 17.08
C PRO A 607 10.69 -18.75 17.20
N ARG A 608 10.04 -18.17 16.19
CA ARG A 608 9.58 -16.78 16.18
C ARG A 608 8.68 -16.54 17.39
N PRO A 609 8.80 -15.41 18.11
CA PRO A 609 7.78 -15.05 19.09
C PRO A 609 6.49 -14.69 18.36
N THR A 610 5.49 -15.57 18.46
CA THR A 610 4.08 -15.27 18.24
C THR A 610 3.64 -14.33 19.35
N PHE A 611 3.42 -13.05 19.03
CA PHE A 611 2.64 -12.17 19.88
C PHE A 611 1.16 -12.53 19.68
N SER A 612 0.62 -13.39 20.54
CA SER A 612 -0.82 -13.45 20.77
C SER A 612 -1.19 -12.32 21.74
N LEU A 613 -1.95 -11.34 21.24
CA LEU A 613 -2.64 -10.39 22.09
C LEU A 613 -3.87 -11.10 22.66
N ASP A 614 -3.84 -11.39 23.95
CA ASP A 614 -5.00 -11.89 24.71
C ASP A 614 -5.99 -10.75 24.94
N ILE A 615 -6.96 -10.64 24.03
CA ILE A 615 -8.04 -9.64 24.03
C ILE A 615 -8.97 -9.81 25.26
N GLY A 616 -8.91 -10.96 25.96
CA GLY A 616 -9.73 -11.21 27.16
C GLY A 616 -9.35 -10.40 28.40
N SER A 617 -8.16 -9.79 28.43
CA SER A 617 -7.67 -9.04 29.60
C SER A 617 -8.07 -7.55 29.64
N LEU A 618 -8.67 -7.02 28.56
CA LEU A 618 -9.09 -5.62 28.43
C LEU A 618 -10.56 -5.36 28.81
N LEU A 619 -11.33 -6.40 29.14
CA LEU A 619 -12.76 -6.31 29.47
C LEU A 619 -13.05 -6.63 30.95
N LYS A 620 -12.34 -5.97 31.88
CA LYS A 620 -12.82 -5.91 33.28
C LYS A 620 -13.83 -4.76 33.42
N PRO A 621 -15.07 -5.03 33.86
CA PRO A 621 -16.03 -3.97 34.14
C PRO A 621 -15.55 -3.15 35.36
N VAL A 622 -15.43 -1.84 35.19
CA VAL A 622 -15.19 -0.91 36.28
C VAL A 622 -16.46 -0.87 37.13
N SER A 623 -16.40 -1.53 38.29
CA SER A 623 -17.41 -1.41 39.33
C SER A 623 -17.41 0.01 39.89
N ALA A 624 -18.61 0.59 39.96
CA ALA A 624 -18.86 1.87 40.59
C ALA A 624 -18.48 1.82 42.08
N ARG A 625 -17.70 2.80 42.54
CA ARG A 625 -17.64 3.15 43.97
C ARG A 625 -18.59 4.32 44.26
N PRO A 626 -19.26 4.31 45.42
CA PRO A 626 -20.30 5.28 45.75
C PRO A 626 -19.71 6.62 46.18
N ARG A 627 -20.50 7.67 45.96
CA ARG A 627 -20.29 9.02 46.48
C ARG A 627 -20.32 8.99 48.00
N GLY A 628 -19.32 9.63 48.61
CA GLY A 628 -19.24 10.03 50.01
C GLY A 628 -18.40 11.30 50.08
#